data_AF-A0A2M9K6A0-F1
#
_entry.id   AF-A0A2M9K6A0-F1
#
_cell.length_a   1.000
_cell.length_b   1.000
_cell.length_c   1.000
_cell.angle_alpha   90.00
_cell.angle_beta   90.00
_cell.angle_gamma   90.00
#
_symmetry.space_group_name_H-M   'P 1'
#
loop_
_entity.id
_entity.type
_entity.pdbx_description
1 polymer ?
#
loop_
_entity_poly.entity_id
_entity_poly.type
_entity_poly.pdbx_seq_one_letter_code
_entity_poly.pdbx_strand_id
1 'polypeptide(L)'
;MTTSTEQIAGETAALDLMCGYLAADPEAIAAAAAAGAVCPTTAAYMRQQTSGLLTEAVLADPGFSPHRRAVMGPAGIEWLESVPMETAVAEVVLALAGDGAAPRLPLDDAQLTTVFALSAVARCVALYGREETMQHLDRIRSVVVGP
;
A
#
# COMPACT_ATOMS: atom_id res chain seq x y z
N MET A 1 -17.83 -17.91 5.51
CA MET A 1 -16.79 -18.23 4.50
C MET A 1 -15.54 -18.62 5.26
N THR A 2 -14.98 -19.80 5.02
CA THR A 2 -13.65 -20.17 5.52
C THR A 2 -12.62 -19.48 4.63
N THR A 3 -11.82 -18.58 5.19
CA THR A 3 -10.67 -17.97 4.52
C THR A 3 -9.65 -19.06 4.16
N SER A 4 -9.10 -19.03 2.94
CA SER A 4 -8.08 -20.01 2.54
C SER A 4 -6.71 -19.60 3.07
N THR A 5 -5.79 -20.55 3.21
CA THR A 5 -4.41 -20.29 3.66
C THR A 5 -3.70 -19.29 2.74
N GLU A 6 -3.92 -19.40 1.42
CA GLU A 6 -3.36 -18.50 0.42
C GLU A 6 -3.91 -17.08 0.53
N GLN A 7 -5.19 -16.94 0.89
CA GLN A 7 -5.79 -15.64 1.15
C GLN A 7 -5.13 -14.96 2.35
N ILE A 8 -5.05 -15.66 3.49
CA ILE A 8 -4.41 -15.13 4.71
C ILE A 8 -2.95 -14.78 4.43
N ALA A 9 -2.22 -15.64 3.71
CA ALA A 9 -0.83 -15.38 3.35
C ALA A 9 -0.68 -14.13 2.47
N GLY A 10 -1.56 -13.94 1.48
CA GLY A 10 -1.52 -12.78 0.59
C GLY A 10 -1.87 -11.48 1.31
N GLU A 11 -2.92 -11.48 2.12
CA GLU A 11 -3.33 -10.33 2.92
C GLU A 11 -2.27 -9.96 3.98
N THR A 12 -1.66 -10.96 4.62
CA THR A 12 -0.56 -10.75 5.57
C THR A 12 0.67 -10.17 4.88
N ALA A 13 1.07 -10.72 3.72
CA ALA A 13 2.19 -10.21 2.95
C ALA A 13 1.98 -8.75 2.49
N ALA A 14 0.74 -8.36 2.15
CA ALA A 14 0.41 -6.98 1.81
C ALA A 14 0.65 -6.02 2.99
N LEU A 15 0.20 -6.41 4.20
CA LEU A 15 0.36 -5.62 5.42
C LEU A 15 1.83 -5.56 5.83
N ASP A 16 2.55 -6.68 5.79
CA ASP A 16 3.98 -6.74 6.07
C ASP A 16 4.79 -5.88 5.09
N LEU A 17 4.40 -5.85 3.81
CA LEU A 17 5.02 -4.98 2.81
C LEU A 17 4.82 -3.49 3.17
N MET A 18 3.60 -3.11 3.54
CA MET A 18 3.29 -1.74 3.94
C MET A 18 4.02 -1.32 5.23
N CYS A 19 4.07 -2.21 6.22
CA CYS A 19 4.83 -1.99 7.45
C CYS A 19 6.34 -1.88 7.17
N GLY A 20 6.89 -2.72 6.30
CA GLY A 20 8.29 -2.66 5.88
C GLY A 20 8.66 -1.31 5.25
N TYR A 21 7.84 -0.82 4.31
CA TYR A 21 8.01 0.53 3.74
C TYR A 21 7.90 1.61 4.79
N LEU A 22 6.90 1.53 5.67
CA LEU A 22 6.71 2.50 6.73
C LEU A 22 7.87 2.49 7.73
N ALA A 23 8.49 1.34 8.00
CA ALA A 23 9.67 1.21 8.86
C ALA A 23 10.99 1.57 8.16
N ALA A 24 10.98 1.72 6.83
CA ALA A 24 12.18 1.80 6.00
C ALA A 24 13.11 0.58 6.17
N ASP A 25 12.52 -0.62 6.29
CA ASP A 25 13.22 -1.88 6.46
C ASP A 25 13.28 -2.67 5.14
N PRO A 26 14.42 -2.67 4.43
CA PRO A 26 14.56 -3.35 3.15
C PRO A 26 14.48 -4.88 3.26
N GLU A 27 14.86 -5.48 4.39
CA GLU A 27 14.78 -6.92 4.60
C GLU A 27 13.32 -7.34 4.78
N ALA A 28 12.55 -6.58 5.57
CA ALA A 28 11.11 -6.80 5.73
C ALA A 28 10.36 -6.63 4.40
N ILE A 29 10.69 -5.60 3.61
CA ILE A 29 10.11 -5.38 2.27
C ILE A 29 10.36 -6.59 1.37
N ALA A 30 11.61 -7.06 1.30
CA ALA A 30 11.98 -8.19 0.46
C ALA A 30 11.29 -9.50 0.92
N ALA A 31 11.22 -9.74 2.23
CA ALA A 31 10.55 -10.90 2.80
C ALA A 31 9.04 -10.91 2.50
N ALA A 32 8.37 -9.77 2.66
CA ALA A 32 6.95 -9.63 2.37
C ALA A 32 6.66 -9.82 0.87
N ALA A 33 7.48 -9.25 -0.01
CA ALA A 33 7.36 -9.44 -1.46
C ALA A 33 7.53 -10.93 -1.85
N ALA A 34 8.52 -11.62 -1.27
CA ALA A 34 8.73 -13.04 -1.51
C ALA A 34 7.57 -13.90 -1.02
N ALA A 35 7.03 -13.61 0.18
CA ALA A 35 5.88 -14.31 0.75
C ALA A 35 4.62 -14.13 -0.12
N GLY A 36 4.39 -12.92 -0.63
CA GLY A 36 3.27 -12.61 -1.52
C GLY A 36 3.36 -13.30 -2.89
N ALA A 37 4.57 -13.54 -3.38
CA ALA A 37 4.82 -14.14 -4.71
C ALA A 37 4.90 -15.67 -4.72
N VAL A 38 4.64 -16.35 -3.59
CA VAL A 38 4.77 -17.82 -3.47
C VAL A 38 3.93 -18.59 -4.49
N CYS A 39 2.72 -18.11 -4.79
CA CYS A 39 1.88 -18.67 -5.84
C CYS A 39 0.93 -17.61 -6.42
N PRO A 40 0.31 -17.85 -7.59
CA PRO A 40 -0.57 -16.87 -8.23
C PRO A 40 -1.76 -16.42 -7.36
N THR A 41 -2.32 -17.32 -6.55
CA THR A 41 -3.46 -17.01 -5.68
C THR A 41 -3.05 -16.07 -4.55
N THR A 42 -1.92 -16.33 -3.88
CA THR A 42 -1.35 -15.46 -2.84
C THR A 42 -1.03 -14.07 -3.40
N ALA A 43 -0.42 -14.00 -4.58
CA ALA A 43 -0.09 -12.73 -5.24
C ALA A 43 -1.36 -11.93 -5.59
N ALA A 44 -2.41 -12.61 -6.06
CA ALA A 44 -3.69 -11.97 -6.35
C ALA A 44 -4.34 -11.37 -5.09
N TYR A 45 -4.31 -12.09 -3.96
CA TYR A 45 -4.83 -11.57 -2.69
C TYR A 45 -3.97 -10.46 -2.11
N MET A 46 -2.64 -10.52 -2.26
CA MET A 46 -1.75 -9.43 -1.87
C MET A 46 -2.06 -8.14 -2.64
N ARG A 47 -2.25 -8.24 -3.95
CA ARG A 47 -2.64 -7.11 -4.81
C ARG A 47 -4.04 -6.59 -4.46
N GLN A 48 -4.99 -7.49 -4.22
CA GLN A 48 -6.34 -7.11 -3.81
C GLN A 48 -6.32 -6.35 -2.48
N GLN A 49 -5.55 -6.82 -1.49
CA GLN A 49 -5.45 -6.20 -0.18
C GLN A 49 -4.81 -4.82 -0.24
N THR A 50 -3.68 -4.67 -0.95
CA THR A 50 -3.02 -3.37 -1.13
C THR A 50 -3.92 -2.35 -1.85
N SER A 51 -4.66 -2.79 -2.88
CA SER A 51 -5.63 -1.96 -3.60
C SER A 51 -6.85 -1.57 -2.74
N GLY A 52 -7.34 -2.51 -1.92
CA GLY A 52 -8.42 -2.29 -0.96
C GLY A 52 -8.03 -1.23 0.07
N LEU A 53 -6.86 -1.37 0.69
CA LEU A 53 -6.33 -0.42 1.67
C LEU A 53 -6.09 0.96 1.08
N LEU A 54 -5.63 1.06 -0.18
CA LEU A 54 -5.55 2.33 -0.88
C LEU A 54 -6.93 2.99 -1.02
N THR A 55 -7.94 2.21 -1.42
CA THR A 55 -9.32 2.68 -1.55
C THR A 55 -9.85 3.17 -0.22
N GLU A 56 -9.65 2.42 0.87
CA GLU A 56 -10.05 2.80 2.22
C GLU A 56 -9.38 4.10 2.67
N ALA A 57 -8.07 4.26 2.45
CA ALA A 57 -7.34 5.47 2.79
C ALA A 57 -7.83 6.69 2.00
N VAL A 58 -8.21 6.53 0.73
CA VAL A 58 -8.83 7.61 -0.07
C VAL A 58 -10.20 7.99 0.50
N LEU A 59 -11.02 7.01 0.86
CA LEU A 59 -12.37 7.27 1.40
C LEU A 59 -12.36 7.84 2.82
N ALA A 60 -11.31 7.57 3.58
CA ALA A 60 -11.12 8.09 4.94
C ALA A 60 -10.66 9.56 4.96
N ASP A 61 -10.21 10.11 3.84
CA ASP A 61 -9.78 11.51 3.74
C ASP A 61 -10.99 12.46 3.87
N PRO A 62 -11.06 13.32 4.91
CA PRO A 62 -12.16 14.27 5.08
C PRO A 62 -12.28 15.29 3.94
N GLY A 63 -11.18 15.53 3.21
CA GLY A 63 -11.12 16.39 2.04
C GLY A 63 -11.56 15.70 0.74
N PHE A 64 -11.71 14.37 0.75
CA PHE A 64 -12.10 13.62 -0.44
C PHE A 64 -13.52 13.95 -0.89
N SER A 65 -13.68 14.07 -2.21
CA SER A 65 -14.98 14.19 -2.86
C SER A 65 -14.88 13.49 -4.22
N PRO A 66 -15.90 12.70 -4.63
CA PRO A 66 -15.91 12.09 -5.96
C PRO A 66 -15.97 13.12 -7.09
N HIS A 67 -16.24 14.39 -6.77
CA HIS A 67 -16.29 15.50 -7.72
C HIS A 67 -15.01 16.35 -7.73
N ARG A 68 -14.02 16.00 -6.89
CA ARG A 68 -12.72 16.68 -6.83
C ARG A 68 -11.60 15.66 -6.96
N ARG A 69 -10.43 16.13 -7.36
CA ARG A 69 -9.25 15.27 -7.44
C ARG A 69 -8.79 14.91 -6.03
N ALA A 70 -8.48 13.63 -5.80
CA ALA A 70 -7.99 13.13 -4.53
C ALA A 70 -6.50 13.44 -4.35
N VAL A 71 -6.15 14.71 -4.20
CA VAL A 71 -4.74 15.14 -4.03
C VAL A 71 -4.25 14.73 -2.64
N MET A 72 -3.06 14.16 -2.57
CA MET A 72 -2.44 13.75 -1.31
C MET A 72 -2.01 14.96 -0.47
N GLY A 73 -2.18 14.88 0.84
CA GLY A 73 -1.69 15.90 1.78
C GLY A 73 -0.15 15.97 1.85
N PRO A 74 0.41 17.11 2.29
CA PRO A 74 1.85 17.37 2.24
C PRO A 74 2.69 16.36 3.03
N ALA A 75 2.21 15.90 4.20
CA ALA A 75 2.94 14.91 5.00
C ALA A 75 3.09 13.54 4.29
N GLY A 76 2.09 13.15 3.47
CA GLY A 76 2.18 11.94 2.66
C GLY A 76 3.16 12.08 1.51
N ILE A 77 3.19 13.25 0.88
CA ILE A 77 4.15 13.57 -0.20
C ILE A 77 5.58 13.58 0.35
N GLU A 78 5.83 14.28 1.46
CA GLU A 78 7.13 14.33 2.12
C GLU A 78 7.62 12.93 2.50
N TRP A 79 6.73 12.09 3.03
CA TRP A 79 7.06 10.70 3.31
C TRP A 79 7.43 9.94 2.03
N LEU A 80 6.64 10.04 0.96
CA LEU A 80 6.93 9.36 -0.32
C LEU A 80 8.29 9.75 -0.90
N GLU A 81 8.63 11.03 -0.87
CA GLU A 81 9.91 11.55 -1.37
C GLU A 81 11.11 10.99 -0.59
N SER A 82 10.90 10.54 0.65
CA SER A 82 11.94 9.90 1.47
C SER A 82 12.12 8.40 1.20
N VAL A 83 11.18 7.75 0.53
CA VAL A 83 11.19 6.30 0.32
C VAL A 83 11.99 5.95 -0.95
N PRO A 84 13.02 5.10 -0.86
CA PRO A 84 13.71 4.59 -2.04
C PRO A 84 12.76 3.72 -2.90
N MET A 85 12.66 4.02 -4.19
CA MET A 85 11.79 3.31 -5.11
C MET A 85 12.36 3.27 -6.53
N GLU A 86 11.99 2.25 -7.28
CA GLU A 86 12.28 2.16 -8.71
C GLU A 86 11.62 3.32 -9.47
N THR A 87 12.29 3.84 -10.51
CA THR A 87 11.80 5.00 -11.27
C THR A 87 10.38 4.83 -11.77
N ALA A 88 10.03 3.65 -12.33
CA ALA A 88 8.70 3.39 -12.85
C ALA A 88 7.61 3.42 -11.76
N VAL A 89 7.93 2.92 -10.56
CA VAL A 89 7.04 2.99 -9.39
C VAL A 89 6.89 4.44 -8.93
N ALA A 90 8.00 5.17 -8.83
CA ALA A 90 8.03 6.56 -8.39
C ALA A 90 7.15 7.46 -9.26
N GLU A 91 7.28 7.34 -10.58
CA GLU A 91 6.51 8.12 -11.55
C GLU A 91 4.99 7.90 -11.38
N VAL A 92 4.57 6.65 -11.16
CA VAL A 92 3.15 6.34 -10.97
C VAL A 92 2.65 6.79 -9.60
N VAL A 93 3.39 6.52 -8.52
CA VAL A 93 2.98 6.90 -7.16
C VAL A 93 2.88 8.42 -7.03
N LEU A 94 3.85 9.18 -7.55
CA LEU A 94 3.80 10.64 -7.53
C LEU A 94 2.66 11.20 -8.37
N ALA A 95 2.38 10.60 -9.53
CA ALA A 95 1.23 11.01 -10.34
C ALA A 95 -0.12 10.70 -9.66
N LEU A 96 -0.22 9.58 -8.93
CA LEU A 96 -1.39 9.23 -8.10
C LEU A 96 -1.51 10.11 -6.85
N ALA A 97 -0.40 10.60 -6.31
CA ALA A 97 -0.38 11.56 -5.21
C ALA A 97 -0.83 12.95 -5.66
N GLY A 98 -0.55 13.32 -6.91
CA GLY A 98 -0.96 14.56 -7.53
C GLY A 98 -2.39 14.52 -8.06
N ASP A 99 -2.56 14.82 -9.34
CA ASP A 99 -3.85 15.05 -9.97
C ASP A 99 -4.46 13.82 -10.67
N GLY A 100 -3.79 12.66 -10.54
CA GLY A 100 -4.20 11.40 -11.13
C GLY A 100 -3.84 11.25 -12.60
N ALA A 101 -3.06 12.17 -13.19
CA ALA A 101 -2.46 12.01 -14.51
C ALA A 101 -1.31 11.00 -14.49
N ALA A 102 -1.59 9.76 -14.06
CA ALA A 102 -0.60 8.69 -14.12
C ALA A 102 -0.25 8.41 -15.59
N PRO A 103 1.03 8.49 -15.98
CA PRO A 103 1.45 8.02 -17.28
C PRO A 103 1.08 6.53 -17.41
N ARG A 104 0.58 6.13 -18.58
CA ARG A 104 0.33 4.71 -18.89
C ARG A 104 1.66 3.99 -19.07
N LEU A 105 2.33 3.71 -17.95
CA LEU A 105 3.56 2.95 -17.94
C LEU A 105 3.22 1.45 -17.87
N PRO A 106 3.93 0.60 -18.63
CA PRO A 106 3.82 -0.85 -18.47
C PRO A 106 4.45 -1.24 -17.14
N LEU A 107 3.64 -1.41 -16.10
CA LEU A 107 4.06 -2.00 -14.83
C LEU A 107 3.82 -3.50 -14.85
N ASP A 108 4.73 -4.28 -14.27
CA ASP A 108 4.44 -5.65 -13.91
C ASP A 108 3.57 -5.74 -12.63
N ASP A 109 3.10 -6.94 -12.28
CA ASP A 109 2.22 -7.14 -11.13
C ASP A 109 2.90 -6.79 -9.78
N ALA A 110 4.21 -6.97 -9.66
CA ALA A 110 4.95 -6.66 -8.44
C ALA A 110 5.12 -5.14 -8.27
N GLN A 111 5.45 -4.45 -9.34
CA GLN A 111 5.50 -2.99 -9.41
C GLN A 111 4.12 -2.40 -9.10
N LEU A 112 3.04 -2.94 -9.69
CA LEU A 112 1.68 -2.48 -9.42
C LEU A 112 1.28 -2.67 -7.95
N THR A 113 1.62 -3.80 -7.36
CA THR A 113 1.38 -4.07 -5.92
C THR A 113 2.15 -3.07 -5.05
N THR A 114 3.39 -2.76 -5.42
CA THR A 114 4.21 -1.76 -4.73
C THR A 114 3.62 -0.35 -4.83
N VAL A 115 3.13 0.03 -6.02
CA VAL A 115 2.43 1.31 -6.24
C VAL A 115 1.23 1.43 -5.31
N PHE A 116 0.40 0.39 -5.19
CA PHE A 116 -0.75 0.40 -4.29
C PHE A 116 -0.33 0.49 -2.82
N ALA A 117 0.66 -0.31 -2.40
CA ALA A 117 1.17 -0.29 -1.03
C ALA A 117 1.70 1.10 -0.63
N LEU A 118 2.59 1.68 -1.43
CA LEU A 118 3.18 3.00 -1.17
C LEU A 118 2.11 4.10 -1.18
N SER A 119 1.20 4.09 -2.15
CA SER A 119 0.12 5.07 -2.22
C SER A 119 -0.81 4.98 -1.00
N ALA A 120 -1.13 3.77 -0.53
CA ALA A 120 -1.94 3.55 0.65
C ALA A 120 -1.24 4.06 1.91
N VAL A 121 0.02 3.67 2.14
CA VAL A 121 0.80 4.12 3.30
C VAL A 121 0.94 5.64 3.31
N ALA A 122 1.28 6.25 2.18
CA ALA A 122 1.44 7.69 2.08
C ALA A 122 0.16 8.46 2.44
N ARG A 123 -1.00 7.96 2.00
CA ARG A 123 -2.30 8.54 2.37
C ARG A 123 -2.58 8.37 3.86
N CYS A 124 -2.34 7.19 4.42
CA CYS A 124 -2.48 6.99 5.86
C CYS A 124 -1.55 7.91 6.66
N VAL A 125 -0.30 8.10 6.22
CA VAL A 125 0.63 9.05 6.84
C VAL A 125 0.11 10.48 6.74
N ALA A 126 -0.49 10.87 5.61
CA ALA A 126 -1.11 12.18 5.47
C ALA A 126 -2.31 12.40 6.40
N LEU A 127 -3.06 11.33 6.72
CA LEU A 127 -4.28 11.39 7.54
C LEU A 127 -4.01 11.28 9.05
N TYR A 128 -3.11 10.38 9.44
CA TYR A 128 -2.91 9.96 10.82
C TYR A 128 -1.47 10.21 11.31
N GLY A 129 -0.53 10.48 10.41
CA GLY A 129 0.89 10.47 10.72
C GLY A 129 1.47 9.05 10.80
N ARG A 130 2.79 8.97 10.89
CA ARG A 130 3.56 7.72 10.76
C ARG A 130 3.26 6.71 11.88
N GLU A 131 3.24 7.15 13.14
CA GLU A 131 3.04 6.26 14.29
C GLU A 131 1.63 5.65 14.31
N GLU A 132 0.60 6.48 14.11
CA GLU A 132 -0.78 6.00 14.07
C GLU A 132 -1.04 5.13 12.84
N THR A 133 -0.37 5.39 11.72
CA THR A 133 -0.42 4.51 10.54
C THR A 133 0.13 3.12 10.88
N MET A 134 1.26 3.02 11.57
CA MET A 134 1.81 1.72 11.99
C MET A 134 0.82 0.97 12.89
N GLN A 135 0.28 1.65 13.90
CA GLN A 135 -0.72 1.06 14.80
C GLN A 135 -2.01 0.64 14.07
N HIS A 136 -2.40 1.37 13.03
CA HIS A 136 -3.54 0.99 12.20
C HIS A 136 -3.26 -0.29 11.41
N LEU A 137 -2.09 -0.40 10.77
CA LEU A 137 -1.70 -1.60 10.02
C LEU A 137 -1.56 -2.83 10.94
N ASP A 138 -0.95 -2.67 12.11
CA ASP A 138 -0.82 -3.75 13.10
C ASP A 138 -2.18 -4.28 13.57
N ARG A 139 -3.16 -3.38 13.76
CA ARG A 139 -4.54 -3.78 14.10
C ARG A 139 -5.18 -4.59 12.99
N ILE A 140 -5.07 -4.16 11.73
CA ILE A 140 -5.61 -4.92 10.59
C ILE A 140 -4.92 -6.29 10.50
N ARG A 141 -3.60 -6.33 10.67
CA ARG A 141 -2.80 -7.55 10.65
C ARG A 141 -3.25 -8.55 11.70
N SER A 142 -3.57 -8.10 12.91
CA SER A 142 -4.09 -8.97 13.97
C SER A 142 -5.44 -9.61 13.64
N VAL A 143 -6.26 -8.95 12.81
CA VAL A 143 -7.55 -9.48 12.36
C VAL A 143 -7.36 -10.49 11.23
N VAL A 144 -6.44 -10.23 10.29
CA VAL A 144 -6.15 -11.12 9.15
C VAL A 144 -5.56 -12.46 9.60
N VAL A 145 -4.58 -12.43 10.51
CA VAL A 145 -3.91 -13.64 10.99
C VAL A 145 -4.81 -14.45 11.95
N GLY A 146 -5.83 -13.80 12.53
CA GLY A 146 -6.70 -14.39 13.55
C GLY A 146 -6.01 -14.46 14.93
N PRO A 147 -6.78 -14.77 15.99
CA PRO A 147 -6.23 -15.07 17.31
C PRO A 147 -5.44 -16.39 17.35
#